data_AF-A0A3A4F682-F1
#
_entry.id   AF-A0A3A4F682-F1
#
_cell.length_a   1.000
_cell.length_b   1.000
_cell.length_c   1.000
_cell.angle_alpha   90.00
_cell.angle_beta   90.00
_cell.angle_gamma   90.00
#
_symmetry.space_group_name_H-M   'P 1'
#
loop_
_entity.id
_entity.type
_entity.pdbx_description
1 polymer ?
#
loop_
_entity_poly.entity_id
_entity_poly.type
_entity_poly.pdbx_seq_one_letter_code
_entity_poly.pdbx_strand_id
1 'polypeptide(L)'
;MTEHTPPQDVANAAKRALDWIDEGKAGSGFTDTGKHRAHQLANRDALSAGQIKKMQQYFKRHVVDRDTEGFHRGEAGYPTPGRVAWDAWGGEPARTWVNRQKFRDL
;
A
#
# COMPACT_ATOMS: atom_id res chain seq x y z
N MET A 1 3.30 -15.80 18.61
CA MET A 1 2.63 -15.19 17.46
C MET A 1 3.69 -14.45 16.67
N THR A 2 3.95 -14.80 15.41
CA THR A 2 4.87 -14.02 14.57
C THR A 2 4.18 -12.71 14.21
N GLU A 3 4.60 -11.61 14.83
CA GLU A 3 4.16 -10.28 14.44
C GLU A 3 4.81 -9.90 13.11
N HIS A 4 3.99 -9.52 12.13
CA HIS A 4 4.47 -9.09 10.82
C HIS A 4 4.63 -7.56 10.81
N THR A 5 5.76 -7.09 11.33
CA THR A 5 6.07 -5.65 11.36
C THR A 5 6.46 -5.16 9.95
N PRO A 6 5.82 -4.08 9.45
CA PRO A 6 6.19 -3.49 8.17
C PRO A 6 7.67 -3.06 8.12
N PRO A 7 8.41 -3.41 7.06
CA PRO A 7 9.74 -2.88 6.79
C PRO A 7 9.73 -1.34 6.60
N GLN A 8 10.91 -0.72 6.70
CA GLN A 8 11.00 0.75 6.66
C GLN A 8 10.59 1.36 5.32
N ASP A 9 10.90 0.70 4.21
CA ASP A 9 10.52 1.10 2.86
C ASP A 9 9.00 1.04 2.62
N VAL A 10 8.30 0.06 3.22
CA VAL A 10 6.84 0.00 3.29
C VAL A 10 6.28 1.23 4.01
N ALA A 11 6.83 1.55 5.18
CA ALA A 11 6.40 2.72 5.95
C ALA A 11 6.63 4.04 5.18
N ASN A 12 7.77 4.17 4.50
CA ASN A 12 8.08 5.35 3.70
C ASN A 12 7.12 5.53 2.52
N ALA A 13 6.68 4.43 1.89
CA ALA A 13 5.66 4.49 0.84
C ALA A 13 4.31 4.94 1.40
N ALA A 14 3.89 4.37 2.54
CA ALA A 14 2.64 4.73 3.18
C ALA A 14 2.60 6.21 3.64
N LYS A 15 3.71 6.72 4.19
CA LYS A 15 3.85 8.15 4.54
C LYS A 15 3.66 9.06 3.34
N ARG A 16 4.36 8.76 2.23
CA ARG A 16 4.19 9.51 0.98
C ARG A 16 2.74 9.49 0.47
N ALA A 17 2.03 8.38 0.63
CA ALA A 17 0.63 8.31 0.26
C ALA A 17 -0.27 9.17 1.15
N LEU A 18 0.01 9.23 2.46
CA LEU A 18 -0.71 10.13 3.38
C LEU A 18 -0.53 11.59 2.97
N ASP A 19 0.68 12.00 2.62
CA ASP A 19 0.94 13.36 2.12
C ASP A 19 0.09 13.65 0.86
N TRP A 20 0.03 12.72 -0.09
CA TRP A 20 -0.82 12.87 -1.29
C TRP A 20 -2.32 12.86 -1.00
N ILE A 21 -2.76 12.09 0.00
CA ILE A 21 -4.16 12.08 0.44
C ILE A 21 -4.51 13.46 1.01
N ASP A 22 -3.64 14.05 1.83
CA ASP A 22 -3.84 15.36 2.43
C ASP A 22 -3.80 16.49 1.38
N GLU A 23 -3.00 16.31 0.31
CA GLU A 23 -2.99 17.17 -0.87
C GLU A 23 -4.21 16.99 -1.80
N GLY A 24 -5.14 16.07 -1.48
CA GLY A 24 -6.35 15.83 -2.26
C GLY A 24 -6.13 15.05 -3.56
N LYS A 25 -5.02 14.31 -3.69
CA LYS A 25 -4.69 13.52 -4.89
C LYS A 25 -5.32 12.12 -4.89
N ALA A 26 -5.97 11.74 -3.81
CA ALA A 26 -6.73 10.51 -3.75
C ALA A 26 -7.97 10.59 -4.67
N GLY A 27 -8.29 9.50 -5.36
CA GLY A 27 -9.50 9.44 -6.19
C GLY A 27 -10.79 9.43 -5.37
N SER A 28 -11.91 9.78 -5.99
CA SER A 28 -13.24 9.78 -5.35
C SER A 28 -13.66 8.42 -4.79
N GLY A 29 -13.11 7.33 -5.32
CA GLY A 29 -13.30 5.96 -4.81
C GLY A 29 -12.34 5.54 -3.69
N PHE A 30 -11.47 6.41 -3.22
CA PHE A 30 -10.57 6.10 -2.11
C PHE A 30 -11.36 5.98 -0.80
N THR A 31 -11.05 4.95 0.00
CA THR A 31 -11.86 4.57 1.16
C THR A 31 -11.10 4.73 2.48
N ASP A 32 -11.84 4.83 3.57
CA ASP A 32 -11.29 4.84 4.94
C ASP A 32 -10.45 3.60 5.25
N THR A 33 -10.74 2.46 4.61
CA THR A 33 -9.91 1.26 4.74
C THR A 33 -8.50 1.48 4.19
N GLY A 34 -8.38 2.18 3.04
CA GLY A 34 -7.09 2.56 2.47
C GLY A 34 -6.35 3.55 3.36
N LYS A 35 -7.05 4.58 3.86
CA LYS A 35 -6.47 5.59 4.76
C LYS A 35 -5.97 4.95 6.07
N HIS A 36 -6.78 4.10 6.69
CA HIS A 36 -6.40 3.39 7.90
C HIS A 36 -5.18 2.48 7.69
N ARG A 37 -5.13 1.74 6.58
CA ARG A 37 -3.97 0.91 6.21
C ARG A 37 -2.71 1.77 6.05
N ALA A 38 -2.81 2.93 5.42
CA ALA A 38 -1.68 3.84 5.25
C ALA A 38 -1.12 4.30 6.60
N HIS A 39 -1.96 4.75 7.53
CA HIS A 39 -1.52 5.10 8.89
C HIS A 39 -0.87 3.92 9.62
N GLN A 40 -1.49 2.74 9.58
CA GLN A 40 -0.96 1.54 10.22
C GLN A 40 0.44 1.18 9.70
N LEU A 41 0.64 1.24 8.38
CA LEU A 41 1.92 0.95 7.75
C LEU A 41 2.97 2.06 8.00
N ALA A 42 2.56 3.33 7.97
CA ALA A 42 3.43 4.47 8.23
C ALA A 42 4.02 4.45 9.65
N ASN A 43 3.23 3.98 10.63
CA ASN A 43 3.65 3.80 12.02
C ASN A 43 4.41 2.49 12.27
N ARG A 44 4.49 1.61 11.26
CA ARG A 44 5.05 0.25 11.38
C ARG A 44 4.35 -0.58 12.46
N ASP A 45 3.05 -0.40 12.63
CA ASP A 45 2.27 -1.22 13.53
C ASP A 45 2.27 -2.68 13.05
N ALA A 46 2.40 -3.63 13.98
CA ALA A 46 2.39 -5.05 13.67
C ALA A 46 1.08 -5.47 12.99
N LEU A 47 1.19 -6.32 11.96
CA LEU A 47 0.05 -6.83 11.22
C LEU A 47 -0.24 -8.29 11.55
N SER A 48 -1.52 -8.64 11.63
CA SER A 48 -1.95 -10.03 11.71
C SER A 48 -1.81 -10.74 10.35
N ALA A 49 -1.73 -12.08 10.37
CA ALA A 49 -1.69 -12.89 9.15
C ALA A 49 -2.88 -12.60 8.20
N GLY A 50 -4.08 -12.38 8.76
CA GLY A 50 -5.26 -12.00 7.99
C GLY A 50 -5.11 -10.63 7.30
N GLN A 51 -4.46 -9.67 7.95
CA GLN A 51 -4.17 -8.37 7.34
C GLN A 51 -3.14 -8.49 6.20
N ILE A 52 -2.09 -9.28 6.38
CA ILE A 52 -1.13 -9.54 5.30
C ILE A 52 -1.83 -10.23 4.11
N LYS A 53 -2.71 -11.20 4.35
CA LYS A 53 -3.49 -11.87 3.29
C LYS A 53 -4.38 -10.88 2.54
N LYS A 54 -5.00 -9.92 3.24
CA LYS A 54 -5.76 -8.83 2.60
C LYS A 54 -4.88 -7.95 1.72
N MET A 55 -3.67 -7.62 2.15
CA MET A 55 -2.70 -6.86 1.33
C MET A 55 -2.29 -7.63 0.08
N GLN A 56 -2.02 -8.95 0.17
CA GLN A 56 -1.75 -9.80 -0.99
C GLN A 56 -2.88 -9.75 -2.02
N GLN A 57 -4.14 -9.87 -1.57
CA GLN A 57 -5.31 -9.82 -2.45
C GLN A 57 -5.50 -8.43 -3.08
N TYR A 58 -5.24 -7.36 -2.33
CA TYR A 58 -5.25 -5.99 -2.86
C TYR A 58 -4.27 -5.87 -4.03
N PHE A 59 -2.99 -6.20 -3.82
CA PHE A 59 -1.98 -6.08 -4.87
C PHE A 59 -2.26 -6.98 -6.08
N LYS A 60 -2.85 -8.16 -5.87
CA LYS A 60 -3.25 -9.05 -6.98
C LYS A 60 -4.30 -8.40 -7.89
N ARG A 61 -5.28 -7.69 -7.33
CA ARG A 61 -6.35 -7.02 -8.11
C ARG A 61 -5.88 -5.74 -8.77
N HIS A 62 -4.99 -5.00 -8.12
CA HIS A 62 -4.58 -3.66 -8.52
C HIS A 62 -3.24 -3.61 -9.26
N VAL A 63 -2.63 -4.75 -9.57
CA VAL A 63 -1.33 -4.77 -10.26
C VAL A 63 -1.40 -4.09 -11.64
N VAL A 64 -2.55 -4.14 -12.31
CA VAL A 64 -2.79 -3.52 -13.62
C VAL A 64 -2.83 -1.99 -13.56
N ASP A 65 -3.13 -1.40 -12.40
CA ASP A 65 -3.16 0.07 -12.23
C ASP A 65 -1.78 0.69 -12.50
N ARG A 66 -0.72 -0.12 -12.42
CA ARG A 66 0.67 0.27 -12.69
C ARG A 66 0.94 0.60 -14.15
N ASP A 67 0.11 0.11 -15.07
CA ASP A 67 0.30 0.30 -16.51
C ASP A 67 -0.32 1.62 -17.00
N THR A 68 -0.95 2.40 -16.11
CA THR A 68 -1.54 3.70 -16.42
C THR A 68 -0.49 4.80 -16.39
N GLU A 69 -0.47 5.67 -17.41
CA GLU A 69 0.40 6.85 -17.43
C GLU A 69 0.17 7.75 -16.19
N GLY A 70 1.25 8.20 -15.57
CA GLY A 70 1.21 8.96 -14.32
C GLY A 70 1.31 8.07 -13.07
N PHE A 71 1.42 6.74 -13.24
CA PHE A 71 1.67 5.85 -12.12
C PHE A 71 3.13 5.88 -11.65
N HIS A 72 4.07 6.04 -12.59
CA HIS A 72 5.49 6.10 -12.29
C HIS A 72 5.97 7.56 -12.17
N ARG A 73 6.95 7.76 -11.28
CA ARG A 73 7.52 9.09 -11.03
C ARG A 73 8.16 9.60 -12.33
N GLY A 74 7.81 10.83 -12.70
CA GLY A 74 8.34 11.49 -13.89
C GLY A 74 7.39 11.41 -15.10
N GLU A 75 6.35 10.58 -15.03
CA GLU A 75 5.28 10.58 -16.03
C GLU A 75 4.34 11.78 -15.84
N ALA A 76 3.69 12.18 -16.93
CA ALA A 76 2.67 13.22 -16.88
C ALA A 76 1.52 12.80 -15.94
N GLY A 77 1.04 13.74 -15.12
CA GLY A 77 -0.06 13.47 -14.19
C GLY A 77 0.32 12.67 -12.94
N TYR A 78 1.61 12.46 -12.65
CA TYR A 78 2.04 11.79 -11.42
C TYR A 78 1.72 12.60 -10.15
N PRO A 79 1.18 11.97 -9.09
CA PRO A 79 0.69 10.59 -9.03
C PRO A 79 -0.77 10.47 -9.51
N THR A 80 -1.10 9.37 -10.19
CA THR A 80 -2.50 8.98 -10.42
C THR A 80 -3.20 8.59 -9.11
N PRO A 81 -4.54 8.62 -9.05
CA PRO A 81 -5.29 8.06 -7.93
C PRO A 81 -4.95 6.60 -7.61
N GLY A 82 -4.73 5.78 -8.65
CA GLY A 82 -4.28 4.39 -8.50
C GLY A 82 -2.91 4.30 -7.84
N ARG A 83 -1.98 5.20 -8.18
CA ARG A 83 -0.68 5.31 -7.53
C ARG A 83 -0.77 5.72 -6.06
N VAL A 84 -1.65 6.68 -5.74
CA VAL A 84 -1.89 7.08 -4.33
C VAL A 84 -2.41 5.89 -3.54
N ALA A 85 -3.39 5.15 -4.08
CA ALA A 85 -3.90 3.94 -3.44
C ALA A 85 -2.82 2.86 -3.29
N TRP A 86 -2.00 2.64 -4.32
CA TRP A 86 -0.93 1.67 -4.28
C TRP A 86 0.07 1.93 -3.16
N ASP A 87 0.52 3.18 -3.01
CA ASP A 87 1.45 3.58 -1.96
C ASP A 87 0.77 3.60 -0.58
N ALA A 88 -0.54 3.86 -0.48
CA ALA A 88 -1.31 3.77 0.76
C ALA A 88 -1.32 2.33 1.33
N TRP A 89 -1.21 1.33 0.46
CA TRP A 89 -1.02 -0.07 0.84
C TRP A 89 0.47 -0.45 0.99
N GLY A 90 1.38 0.51 0.94
CA GLY A 90 2.81 0.35 1.18
C GLY A 90 3.65 0.13 -0.09
N GLY A 91 3.06 0.31 -1.26
CA GLY A 91 3.75 0.34 -2.54
C GLY A 91 4.37 -1.01 -2.97
N GLU A 92 5.30 -0.94 -3.92
CA GLU A 92 6.09 -2.11 -4.34
C GLU A 92 6.86 -2.81 -3.20
N PRO A 93 7.43 -2.07 -2.22
CA PRO A 93 8.01 -2.69 -1.03
C PRO A 93 7.02 -3.62 -0.32
N ALA A 94 5.78 -3.15 -0.11
CA ALA A 94 4.78 -3.96 0.57
C ALA A 94 4.36 -5.14 -0.27
N ARG A 95 4.14 -4.97 -1.58
CA ARG A 95 3.82 -6.08 -2.48
C ARG A 95 4.89 -7.18 -2.40
N THR A 96 6.16 -6.79 -2.43
CA THR A 96 7.28 -7.73 -2.32
C THR A 96 7.33 -8.40 -0.95
N TRP A 97 7.18 -7.62 0.12
CA TRP A 97 7.22 -8.10 1.49
C TRP A 97 6.10 -9.09 1.81
N VAL A 98 4.84 -8.74 1.50
CA VAL A 98 3.68 -9.57 1.83
C VAL A 98 3.67 -10.88 1.05
N ASN A 99 4.16 -10.89 -0.19
CA ASN A 99 4.24 -12.11 -1.01
C ASN A 99 5.35 -13.08 -0.58
N ARG A 100 6.29 -12.65 0.28
CA ARG A 100 7.32 -13.52 0.87
C ARG A 100 6.89 -14.14 2.21
N GLN A 101 5.79 -13.68 2.79
CA GLN A 101 5.31 -14.20 4.08
C GLN A 101 4.80 -15.63 3.90
N LYS A 102 5.28 -16.53 4.76
CA LYS A 102 4.80 -17.91 4.87
C LYS A 102 3.87 -17.99 6.06
N PHE A 103 2.60 -18.33 5.82
CA PHE A 103 1.69 -18.70 6.88
C PHE A 103 1.75 -20.22 6.99
N ARG A 104 2.10 -20.76 8.17
CA ARG A 104 1.73 -22.14 8.45
C ARG A 104 0.22 -22.11 8.67
N ASP A 105 -0.51 -22.74 7.77
CA ASP A 105 -1.88 -23.12 8.06
C ASP A 105 -1.82 -23.98 9.35
N LEU A 106 -2.58 -23.55 10.36
CA LEU A 106 -2.73 -24.30 11.61
C LEU A 106 -3.55 -25.56 11.34
#